data_AF-A0A3B8YC70-F1
#
_entry.id   AF-A0A3B8YC70-F1
#
_cell.length_a   1.000
_cell.length_b   1.000
_cell.length_c   1.000
_cell.angle_alpha   90.00
_cell.angle_beta   90.00
_cell.angle_gamma   90.00
#
_symmetry.space_group_name_H-M   'P 1'
#
loop_
_entity.id
_entity.type
_entity.pdbx_description
1 polymer ?
#
loop_
_entity_poly.entity_id
_entity_poly.type
_entity_poly.pdbx_seq_one_letter_code
_entity_poly.pdbx_strand_id
1 'polypeptide(L)'
;MARMFPQSINCREFTSIATRRLYRLFEKNLPDEFTVFYSVKWQINNFKGETQEGKTDFVITSPELGILILEVQEGEIKFNQDHWYCKNNIIEDPFSQACDSKYSFLRLLKDHPFWLNKPIVIGHAVAFPDTTIKENLGLHAPQIMVLDQPQLFRLENWTKSVMIYWQNSSCEPVELGKQAIEELIRFFNNSTVIFY
;
A
#
# COMPACT_ATOMS: atom_id res chain seq x y z
N MET A 1 0.69 19.09 -1.51
CA MET A 1 1.46 18.02 -0.85
C MET A 1 0.45 17.07 -0.25
N ALA A 2 0.69 15.76 -0.35
CA ALA A 2 -0.22 14.75 0.18
C ALA A 2 -0.45 14.91 1.69
N ARG A 3 -1.63 14.51 2.15
CA ARG A 3 -1.96 14.46 3.58
C ARG A 3 -1.35 13.20 4.17
N MET A 4 -0.40 13.34 5.08
CA MET A 4 0.29 12.22 5.71
C MET A 4 -0.31 11.87 7.08
N PHE A 5 -0.41 10.57 7.37
CA PHE A 5 -0.84 10.03 8.65
C PHE A 5 0.14 8.96 9.14
N PRO A 6 0.74 9.11 10.33
CA PRO A 6 0.65 10.29 11.21
C PRO A 6 1.24 11.54 10.54
N GLN A 7 0.83 12.75 10.92
CA GLN A 7 1.33 13.99 10.27
C GLN A 7 2.81 14.26 10.58
N SER A 8 3.25 13.86 11.77
CA SER A 8 4.64 13.95 12.21
C SER A 8 5.03 12.63 12.82
N ILE A 9 6.19 12.12 12.43
CA ILE A 9 6.73 10.86 12.92
C ILE A 9 8.22 11.04 13.27
N ASN A 10 8.63 10.49 14.40
CA ASN A 10 10.02 10.56 14.81
C ASN A 10 10.88 9.70 13.88
N CYS A 11 12.11 10.12 13.60
CA CYS A 11 13.06 9.32 12.83
C CYS A 11 13.28 7.90 13.38
N ARG A 12 13.04 7.67 14.69
CA ARG A 12 13.18 6.36 15.35
C ARG A 12 11.95 5.45 15.22
N GLU A 13 10.80 6.01 14.85
CA GLU A 13 9.53 5.27 14.69
C GLU A 13 9.37 4.68 13.28
N PHE A 14 10.31 4.96 12.37
CA PHE A 14 10.34 4.30 11.08
C PHE A 14 10.89 2.88 11.19
N THR A 15 10.18 1.95 10.58
CA THR A 15 10.53 0.54 10.46
C THR A 15 11.84 0.31 9.68
N SER A 16 12.18 1.19 8.73
CA SER A 16 13.39 1.08 7.93
C SER A 16 13.84 2.42 7.30
N ILE A 17 15.03 2.45 6.72
CA ILE A 17 15.53 3.64 6.00
C ILE A 17 14.74 3.83 4.70
N ALA A 18 14.42 2.71 4.04
CA ALA A 18 13.56 2.66 2.86
C ALA A 18 12.17 3.28 3.10
N THR A 19 11.46 2.87 4.16
CA THR A 19 10.13 3.42 4.46
C THR A 19 10.20 4.88 4.85
N ARG A 20 11.21 5.31 5.62
CA ARG A 20 11.46 6.73 5.89
C ARG A 20 11.66 7.55 4.63
N ARG A 21 12.47 7.04 3.69
CA ARG A 21 12.72 7.71 2.40
C ARG A 21 11.43 7.83 1.60
N LEU A 22 10.65 6.75 1.49
CA LEU A 22 9.38 6.74 0.77
C LEU A 22 8.36 7.69 1.39
N TYR A 23 8.21 7.69 2.72
CA TYR A 23 7.34 8.63 3.43
C TYR A 23 7.62 10.08 3.05
N ARG A 24 8.91 10.49 3.07
CA ARG A 24 9.33 11.85 2.71
C ARG A 24 9.11 12.16 1.23
N LEU A 25 9.32 11.17 0.36
CA LEU A 25 9.06 11.32 -1.07
C LEU A 25 7.57 11.46 -1.36
N PHE A 26 6.70 10.70 -0.68
CA PHE A 26 5.25 10.83 -0.81
C PHE A 26 4.76 12.19 -0.32
N GLU A 27 5.19 12.61 0.87
CA GLU A 27 4.88 13.92 1.45
C GLU A 27 5.24 15.06 0.48
N LYS A 28 6.44 15.00 -0.12
CA LYS A 28 6.96 16.04 -1.01
C LYS A 28 6.37 16.03 -2.40
N ASN A 29 6.22 14.86 -3.01
CA ASN A 29 6.01 14.73 -4.45
C ASN A 29 4.60 14.29 -4.85
N LEU A 30 3.74 13.88 -3.91
CA LEU A 30 2.33 13.63 -4.22
C LEU A 30 1.47 14.89 -4.01
N PRO A 31 0.48 15.14 -4.88
CA PRO A 31 -0.48 16.23 -4.71
C PRO A 31 -1.40 16.00 -3.50
N ASP A 32 -2.11 17.06 -3.10
CA ASP A 32 -3.00 17.08 -1.93
C ASP A 32 -4.30 16.26 -2.09
N GLU A 33 -4.61 15.82 -3.30
CA GLU A 33 -5.65 14.81 -3.56
C GLU A 33 -5.32 13.43 -2.94
N PHE A 34 -4.03 13.16 -2.67
CA PHE A 34 -3.61 11.91 -2.03
C PHE A 34 -3.58 12.04 -0.51
N THR A 35 -4.05 11.00 0.15
CA THR A 35 -3.85 10.78 1.59
C THR A 35 -3.07 9.48 1.80
N VAL A 36 -1.98 9.54 2.57
CA VAL A 36 -1.05 8.43 2.78
C VAL A 36 -0.98 8.09 4.27
N PHE A 37 -1.26 6.84 4.59
CA PHE A 37 -1.12 6.27 5.92
C PHE A 37 0.14 5.41 5.97
N TYR A 38 0.96 5.58 6.99
CA TYR A 38 2.19 4.83 7.20
C TYR A 38 2.07 3.86 8.38
N SER A 39 2.70 2.68 8.26
CA SER A 39 2.76 1.64 9.29
C SER A 39 1.37 1.27 9.82
N VAL A 40 0.49 0.90 8.89
CA VAL A 40 -0.90 0.61 9.21
C VAL A 40 -1.01 -0.80 9.75
N LYS A 41 -1.66 -0.95 10.90
CA LYS A 41 -1.95 -2.25 11.54
C LYS A 41 -3.43 -2.34 11.88
N TRP A 42 -4.00 -3.53 11.73
CA TRP A 42 -5.40 -3.79 12.02
C TRP A 42 -5.62 -5.21 12.52
N GLN A 43 -6.81 -5.46 13.05
CA GLN A 43 -7.24 -6.77 13.50
C GLN A 43 -8.57 -7.12 12.84
N ILE A 44 -8.67 -8.33 12.31
CA ILE A 44 -9.91 -8.91 11.79
C ILE A 44 -10.21 -10.20 12.54
N ASN A 45 -11.49 -10.45 12.82
CA ASN A 45 -11.90 -11.73 13.38
C ASN A 45 -12.23 -12.68 12.23
N ASN A 46 -11.62 -13.86 12.25
CA ASN A 46 -11.97 -14.91 11.30
C ASN A 46 -13.31 -15.58 11.68
N PHE A 47 -13.83 -16.43 10.81
CA PHE A 47 -15.12 -17.11 11.04
C PHE A 47 -15.10 -18.07 12.24
N LYS A 48 -13.93 -18.42 12.76
CA LYS A 48 -13.74 -19.26 13.96
C LYS A 48 -13.64 -18.42 15.24
N GLY A 49 -13.73 -17.09 15.15
CA GLY A 49 -13.58 -16.19 16.28
C GLY A 49 -12.13 -15.91 16.69
N GLU A 50 -11.15 -16.32 15.90
CA GLU A 50 -9.74 -16.00 16.14
C GLU A 50 -9.41 -14.63 15.53
N THR A 51 -8.69 -13.81 16.30
CA THR A 51 -8.21 -12.51 15.83
C THR A 51 -6.95 -12.70 15.00
N GLN A 52 -6.98 -12.24 13.75
CA GLN A 52 -5.84 -12.16 12.86
C GLN A 52 -5.37 -10.72 12.75
N GLU A 53 -4.07 -10.51 12.85
CA GLU A 53 -3.45 -9.20 12.68
C GLU A 53 -3.05 -9.01 11.22
N GLY A 54 -3.43 -7.86 10.66
CA GLY A 54 -2.94 -7.38 9.38
C GLY A 54 -2.02 -6.19 9.58
N LYS A 55 -1.03 -6.06 8.70
CA LYS A 55 -0.15 -4.91 8.65
C LYS A 55 0.21 -4.59 7.20
N THR A 56 0.50 -3.32 6.93
CA THR A 56 1.15 -2.90 5.69
C THR A 56 1.98 -1.65 5.91
N ASP A 57 3.03 -1.46 5.12
CA ASP A 57 3.90 -0.29 5.24
C ASP A 57 3.18 1.00 4.85
N PHE A 58 2.41 0.99 3.76
CA PHE A 58 1.68 2.17 3.30
C PHE A 58 0.28 1.84 2.77
N VAL A 59 -0.67 2.71 3.10
CA VAL A 59 -1.97 2.81 2.43
C VAL A 59 -2.06 4.17 1.76
N ILE A 60 -2.08 4.20 0.43
CA ILE A 60 -2.21 5.42 -0.37
C ILE A 60 -3.65 5.50 -0.89
N THR A 61 -4.28 6.65 -0.75
CA THR A 61 -5.70 6.81 -1.09
C THR A 61 -5.90 8.07 -1.92
N SER A 62 -6.85 8.01 -2.85
CA SER A 62 -7.34 9.14 -3.64
C SER A 62 -8.86 9.04 -3.75
N PRO A 63 -9.61 10.15 -3.60
CA PRO A 63 -11.05 10.17 -3.80
C PRO A 63 -11.48 9.59 -5.15
N GLU A 64 -10.68 9.83 -6.21
CA GLU A 64 -11.03 9.46 -7.57
C GLU A 64 -10.49 8.08 -7.96
N LEU A 65 -9.31 7.71 -7.44
CA LEU A 65 -8.58 6.52 -7.90
C LEU A 65 -8.70 5.31 -6.95
N GLY A 66 -9.23 5.49 -5.74
CA GLY A 66 -9.43 4.40 -4.78
C GLY A 66 -8.30 4.26 -3.75
N ILE A 67 -8.01 3.02 -3.37
CA ILE A 67 -7.04 2.66 -2.32
C ILE A 67 -5.92 1.81 -2.93
N LEU A 68 -4.68 2.05 -2.53
CA LEU A 68 -3.51 1.27 -2.89
C LEU A 68 -2.78 0.83 -1.62
N ILE A 69 -2.64 -0.49 -1.46
CA ILE A 69 -1.74 -1.10 -0.50
C ILE A 69 -0.34 -1.14 -1.10
N LEU A 70 0.67 -0.72 -0.34
CA LEU A 70 2.05 -0.73 -0.79
C LEU A 70 2.96 -1.32 0.29
N GLU A 71 3.51 -2.50 0.00
CA GLU A 71 4.52 -3.15 0.83
C GLU A 71 5.93 -2.73 0.39
N VAL A 72 6.84 -2.52 1.34
CA VAL A 72 8.19 -2.06 1.06
C VAL A 72 9.19 -3.16 1.40
N GLN A 73 9.97 -3.55 0.40
CA GLN A 73 11.08 -4.47 0.60
C GLN A 73 12.40 -3.71 0.48
N GLU A 74 13.09 -3.56 1.62
CA GLU A 74 14.39 -2.88 1.72
C GLU A 74 15.55 -3.78 1.28
N GLY A 75 16.52 -3.21 0.57
CA GLY A 75 17.74 -3.88 0.14
C GLY A 75 17.78 -4.30 -1.33
N GLU A 76 18.76 -5.14 -1.65
CA GLU A 76 19.02 -5.62 -3.01
C GLU A 76 18.07 -6.78 -3.34
N ILE A 77 17.06 -6.49 -4.16
CA ILE A 77 16.00 -7.43 -4.54
C ILE A 77 16.24 -8.00 -5.93
N LYS A 78 16.16 -9.32 -6.06
CA LYS A 78 16.32 -10.02 -7.33
C LYS A 78 15.24 -11.05 -7.50
N PHE A 79 14.74 -11.18 -8.72
CA PHE A 79 13.89 -12.28 -9.13
C PHE A 79 14.68 -13.18 -10.08
N ASN A 80 14.83 -14.45 -9.72
CA ASN A 80 15.58 -15.43 -10.51
C ASN A 80 15.01 -16.83 -10.29
N GLN A 81 14.89 -17.62 -11.37
CA GLN A 81 14.40 -19.00 -11.32
C GLN A 81 13.12 -19.16 -10.50
N ASP A 82 12.14 -18.28 -10.71
CA ASP A 82 10.85 -18.23 -10.01
C ASP A 82 10.92 -18.00 -8.49
N HIS A 83 12.05 -17.50 -7.98
CA HIS A 83 12.24 -17.15 -6.58
C HIS A 83 12.65 -15.69 -6.40
N TRP A 84 12.20 -15.12 -5.29
CA TRP A 84 12.60 -13.80 -4.83
C TRP A 84 13.77 -13.90 -3.88
N TYR A 85 14.73 -13.00 -4.02
CA TYR A 85 15.91 -12.92 -3.17
C TYR A 85 16.09 -11.52 -2.61
N CYS A 86 16.47 -11.42 -1.33
CA CYS A 86 16.99 -10.21 -0.71
C CYS A 86 18.42 -10.46 -0.19
N LYS A 87 19.41 -9.72 -0.71
CA LYS A 87 20.83 -9.85 -0.32
C LYS A 87 21.32 -11.32 -0.31
N ASN A 88 20.84 -12.14 -1.26
CA ASN A 88 21.10 -13.58 -1.47
C ASN A 88 20.24 -14.58 -0.67
N ASN A 89 19.35 -14.14 0.22
CA ASN A 89 18.42 -15.05 0.90
C ASN A 89 17.11 -15.14 0.12
N ILE A 90 16.57 -16.35 -0.03
CA ILE A 90 15.22 -16.53 -0.57
C ILE A 90 14.24 -15.87 0.40
N ILE A 91 13.34 -15.07 -0.15
CA ILE A 91 12.23 -14.44 0.58
C ILE A 91 10.90 -14.95 0.01
N GLU A 92 9.85 -14.78 0.79
CA GLU A 92 8.49 -14.93 0.29
C GLU A 92 8.21 -13.91 -0.82
N ASP A 93 7.31 -14.25 -1.73
CA ASP A 93 6.93 -13.37 -2.83
C ASP A 93 6.30 -12.06 -2.32
N PRO A 94 6.96 -10.91 -2.54
CA PRO A 94 6.45 -9.62 -2.08
C PRO A 94 5.08 -9.26 -2.67
N PHE A 95 4.75 -9.76 -3.88
CA PHE A 95 3.46 -9.52 -4.51
C PHE A 95 2.35 -10.32 -3.83
N SER A 96 2.63 -11.57 -3.47
CA SER A 96 1.72 -12.40 -2.69
C SER A 96 1.43 -11.75 -1.33
N GLN A 97 2.46 -11.26 -0.62
CA GLN A 97 2.28 -10.53 0.64
C GLN A 97 1.40 -9.28 0.46
N ALA A 98 1.68 -8.44 -0.54
CA ALA A 98 0.90 -7.23 -0.79
C ALA A 98 -0.56 -7.55 -1.20
N CYS A 99 -0.77 -8.65 -1.94
CA CYS A 99 -2.09 -9.13 -2.32
C CYS A 99 -2.89 -9.62 -1.11
N ASP A 100 -2.25 -10.35 -0.19
CA ASP A 100 -2.87 -10.81 1.05
C ASP A 100 -3.24 -9.64 1.98
N SER A 101 -2.34 -8.67 2.13
CA SER A 101 -2.61 -7.40 2.84
C SER A 101 -3.80 -6.67 2.25
N LYS A 102 -3.90 -6.59 0.91
CA LYS A 102 -5.06 -5.99 0.20
C LYS A 102 -6.36 -6.69 0.55
N TYR A 103 -6.44 -8.01 0.46
CA TYR A 103 -7.69 -8.72 0.74
C TYR A 103 -8.07 -8.68 2.23
N SER A 104 -7.08 -8.76 3.12
CA SER A 104 -7.28 -8.58 4.57
C SER A 104 -7.82 -7.19 4.88
N PHE A 105 -7.24 -6.14 4.29
CA PHE A 105 -7.69 -4.77 4.47
C PHE A 105 -9.07 -4.52 3.86
N LEU A 106 -9.36 -5.09 2.68
CA LEU A 106 -10.69 -5.01 2.07
C LEU A 106 -11.76 -5.63 2.98
N ARG A 107 -11.45 -6.78 3.60
CA ARG A 107 -12.36 -7.41 4.56
C ARG A 107 -12.62 -6.51 5.76
N LEU A 108 -11.56 -5.93 6.34
CA LEU A 108 -11.67 -4.96 7.43
C LEU A 108 -12.62 -3.82 7.08
N LEU A 109 -12.49 -3.23 5.88
CA LEU A 109 -13.39 -2.18 5.43
C LEU A 109 -14.83 -2.70 5.30
N LYS A 110 -15.04 -3.87 4.69
CA LYS A 110 -16.37 -4.44 4.49
C LYS A 110 -17.10 -4.81 5.78
N ASP A 111 -16.37 -5.05 6.87
CA ASP A 111 -16.93 -5.28 8.20
C ASP A 111 -17.39 -3.96 8.88
N HIS A 112 -16.99 -2.80 8.35
CA HIS A 112 -17.36 -1.49 8.90
C HIS A 112 -18.65 -0.94 8.26
N PRO A 113 -19.65 -0.47 9.06
CA PRO A 113 -20.98 -0.10 8.57
C PRO A 113 -21.01 0.91 7.42
N PHE A 114 -20.08 1.88 7.40
CA PHE A 114 -20.02 2.89 6.34
C PHE A 114 -19.74 2.29 4.95
N TRP A 115 -18.97 1.20 4.88
CA TRP A 115 -18.49 0.58 3.65
C TRP A 115 -19.31 -0.62 3.21
N LEU A 116 -20.22 -1.05 4.08
CA LEU A 116 -21.13 -2.15 3.81
C LEU A 116 -21.89 -1.89 2.50
N ASN A 117 -21.86 -2.87 1.60
CA ASN A 117 -22.48 -2.81 0.27
C ASN A 117 -22.00 -1.70 -0.67
N LYS A 118 -20.94 -0.94 -0.34
CA LYS A 118 -20.34 0.02 -1.27
C LYS A 118 -19.25 -0.65 -2.11
N PRO A 119 -19.19 -0.46 -3.43
CA PRO A 119 -18.03 -0.88 -4.20
C PRO A 119 -16.77 -0.13 -3.72
N ILE A 120 -15.64 -0.84 -3.67
CA ILE A 120 -14.36 -0.29 -3.23
C ILE A 120 -13.32 -0.72 -4.26
N VAL A 121 -12.73 0.27 -4.94
CA VAL A 121 -11.55 0.04 -5.77
C VAL A 121 -10.33 0.00 -4.86
N ILE A 122 -9.72 -1.19 -4.77
CA ILE A 122 -8.50 -1.39 -3.98
C ILE A 122 -7.48 -2.22 -4.77
N GLY A 123 -6.25 -1.73 -4.79
CA GLY A 123 -5.11 -2.35 -5.44
C GLY A 123 -3.98 -2.68 -4.47
N HIS A 124 -2.96 -3.38 -4.98
CA HIS A 124 -1.68 -3.53 -4.29
C HIS A 124 -0.50 -3.24 -5.21
N ALA A 125 0.64 -2.92 -4.62
CA ALA A 125 1.92 -2.72 -5.27
C ALA A 125 3.06 -3.05 -4.30
N VAL A 126 4.27 -3.13 -4.83
CA VAL A 126 5.49 -3.38 -4.06
C VAL A 126 6.51 -2.29 -4.37
N ALA A 127 7.20 -1.80 -3.34
CA ALA A 127 8.31 -0.86 -3.48
C ALA A 127 9.66 -1.53 -3.24
N PHE A 128 10.59 -1.31 -4.17
CA PHE A 128 12.00 -1.70 -4.11
C PHE A 128 12.91 -0.46 -4.20
N PRO A 129 12.95 0.41 -3.17
CA PRO A 129 13.58 1.73 -3.26
C PRO A 129 15.11 1.70 -3.45
N ASP A 130 15.74 0.54 -3.23
CA ASP A 130 17.19 0.35 -3.30
C ASP A 130 17.63 -0.41 -4.56
N THR A 131 16.70 -0.87 -5.39
CA THR A 131 16.99 -1.68 -6.58
C THR A 131 16.29 -1.10 -7.81
N THR A 132 16.72 -1.52 -9.01
CA THR A 132 15.96 -1.36 -10.25
C THR A 132 15.67 -2.76 -10.77
N ILE A 133 14.40 -3.11 -10.95
CA ILE A 133 14.00 -4.38 -11.51
C ILE A 133 14.03 -4.25 -13.03
N LYS A 134 14.78 -5.13 -13.69
CA LYS A 134 14.86 -5.16 -15.17
C LYS A 134 14.26 -6.43 -15.75
N GLU A 135 14.04 -7.41 -14.88
CA GLU A 135 13.55 -8.73 -15.21
C GLU A 135 12.05 -8.69 -15.53
N ASN A 136 11.63 -9.59 -16.41
CA ASN A 136 10.21 -9.86 -16.57
C ASN A 136 9.75 -10.71 -15.38
N LEU A 137 8.91 -10.15 -14.52
CA LEU A 137 8.41 -10.81 -13.31
C LEU A 137 7.20 -11.74 -13.58
N GLY A 138 6.77 -11.85 -14.85
CA GLY A 138 5.62 -12.66 -15.24
C GLY A 138 4.27 -11.98 -15.00
N LEU A 139 3.19 -12.75 -15.21
CA LEU A 139 1.82 -12.23 -15.21
C LEU A 139 1.31 -11.82 -13.82
N HIS A 140 1.83 -12.45 -12.76
CA HIS A 140 1.40 -12.18 -11.39
C HIS A 140 2.09 -10.97 -10.76
N ALA A 141 3.16 -10.46 -11.39
CA ALA A 141 3.89 -9.28 -10.94
C ALA A 141 4.11 -8.28 -12.09
N PRO A 142 3.03 -7.69 -12.67
CA PRO A 142 3.19 -6.70 -13.73
C PRO A 142 4.08 -5.53 -13.28
N GLN A 143 5.00 -5.10 -14.15
CA GLN A 143 5.94 -4.00 -13.88
C GLN A 143 5.25 -2.69 -13.43
N ILE A 144 3.99 -2.47 -13.83
CA ILE A 144 3.19 -1.31 -13.38
C ILE A 144 3.01 -1.26 -11.85
N MET A 145 3.05 -2.42 -11.17
CA MET A 145 2.89 -2.55 -9.71
C MET A 145 4.20 -2.34 -8.95
N VAL A 146 5.33 -2.16 -9.63
CA VAL A 146 6.66 -1.99 -9.03
C VAL A 146 6.99 -0.52 -8.88
N LEU A 147 7.24 -0.06 -7.66
CA LEU A 147 7.91 1.20 -7.38
C LEU A 147 9.39 0.95 -7.11
N ASP A 148 10.24 1.07 -8.13
CA ASP A 148 11.68 0.94 -7.98
C ASP A 148 12.41 2.26 -8.27
N GLN A 149 13.74 2.27 -8.26
CA GLN A 149 14.53 3.51 -8.21
C GLN A 149 14.17 4.58 -9.27
N PRO A 150 14.00 4.26 -10.56
CA PRO A 150 13.62 5.24 -11.58
C PRO A 150 12.23 5.84 -11.35
N GLN A 151 11.25 5.08 -10.83
CA GLN A 151 9.90 5.61 -10.57
C GLN A 151 9.88 6.57 -9.38
N LEU A 152 10.87 6.52 -8.47
CA LEU A 152 11.00 7.51 -7.38
C LEU A 152 11.15 8.96 -7.90
N PHE A 153 11.66 9.16 -9.11
CA PHE A 153 11.74 10.47 -9.77
C PHE A 153 10.45 10.89 -10.47
N ARG A 154 9.50 9.97 -10.63
CA ARG A 154 8.20 10.16 -11.30
C ARG A 154 7.07 9.63 -10.42
N LEU A 155 7.18 9.87 -9.12
CA LEU A 155 6.38 9.20 -8.09
C LEU A 155 4.88 9.41 -8.29
N GLU A 156 4.45 10.65 -8.54
CA GLU A 156 3.05 10.98 -8.83
C GLU A 156 2.52 10.19 -10.04
N ASN A 157 3.26 10.20 -11.15
CA ASN A 157 2.87 9.49 -12.36
C ASN A 157 2.76 7.99 -12.14
N TRP A 158 3.72 7.40 -11.40
CA TRP A 158 3.67 5.99 -11.04
C TRP A 158 2.44 5.69 -10.17
N THR A 159 2.21 6.46 -9.10
CA THR A 159 1.07 6.29 -8.18
C THR A 159 -0.25 6.37 -8.93
N LYS A 160 -0.43 7.37 -9.80
CA LYS A 160 -1.63 7.48 -10.65
C LYS A 160 -1.78 6.27 -11.57
N SER A 161 -0.70 5.87 -12.24
CA SER A 161 -0.74 4.77 -13.23
C SER A 161 -1.12 3.43 -12.59
N VAL A 162 -0.54 3.09 -11.43
CA VAL A 162 -0.87 1.84 -10.74
C VAL A 162 -2.30 1.84 -10.19
N MET A 163 -2.79 2.97 -9.68
CA MET A 163 -4.17 3.04 -9.20
C MET A 163 -5.19 2.98 -10.35
N ILE A 164 -4.92 3.66 -11.47
CA ILE A 164 -5.75 3.56 -12.69
C ILE A 164 -5.77 2.13 -13.23
N TYR A 165 -4.62 1.44 -13.21
CA TYR A 165 -4.55 0.02 -13.59
C TYR A 165 -5.53 -0.84 -12.76
N TRP A 166 -5.56 -0.64 -11.45
CA TRP A 166 -6.48 -1.36 -10.56
C TRP A 166 -7.95 -0.93 -10.73
N GLN A 167 -8.20 0.35 -10.99
CA GLN A 167 -9.54 0.84 -11.30
C GLN A 167 -10.10 0.20 -12.58
N ASN A 168 -9.30 0.12 -13.63
CA ASN A 168 -9.68 -0.52 -14.90
C ASN A 168 -9.82 -2.05 -14.79
N SER A 169 -9.15 -2.65 -13.81
CA SER A 169 -9.24 -4.08 -13.52
C SER A 169 -10.41 -4.42 -12.58
N SER A 170 -11.09 -3.42 -12.01
CA SER A 170 -12.25 -3.59 -11.15
C SER A 170 -13.50 -3.88 -11.97
N CYS A 171 -14.37 -4.77 -11.48
CA CYS A 171 -15.67 -5.02 -12.10
C CYS A 171 -16.60 -3.80 -12.04
N GLU A 172 -16.43 -2.96 -11.01
CA GLU A 172 -17.19 -1.73 -10.80
C GLU A 172 -16.19 -0.59 -10.56
N PRO A 173 -15.70 0.09 -11.62
CA PRO A 173 -14.87 1.26 -11.47
C PRO A 173 -15.72 2.38 -10.88
N VAL A 174 -15.49 2.68 -9.61
CA VAL A 174 -16.16 3.75 -8.88
C VAL A 174 -15.13 4.67 -8.24
N GLU A 175 -15.49 5.94 -8.12
CA GLU A 175 -14.77 6.85 -7.25
C GLU A 175 -15.04 6.48 -5.80
N LEU A 176 -14.01 6.55 -4.96
CA LEU A 176 -14.11 6.33 -3.54
C LEU A 176 -14.87 7.49 -2.86
N GLY A 177 -14.62 8.72 -3.32
CA GLY A 177 -15.21 9.95 -2.85
C GLY A 177 -14.53 10.53 -1.60
N LYS A 178 -14.69 11.85 -1.39
CA LYS A 178 -14.05 12.56 -0.27
C LYS A 178 -14.52 12.08 1.10
N GLN A 179 -15.81 11.75 1.24
CA GLN A 179 -16.38 11.28 2.50
C GLN A 179 -15.73 9.97 2.97
N ALA A 180 -15.42 9.07 2.03
CA ALA A 180 -14.75 7.83 2.31
C ALA A 180 -13.32 8.02 2.84
N ILE A 181 -12.58 9.00 2.31
CA ILE A 181 -11.25 9.36 2.82
C ILE A 181 -11.36 9.84 4.28
N GLU A 182 -12.33 10.71 4.57
CA GLU A 182 -12.54 11.19 5.94
C GLU A 182 -12.93 10.06 6.90
N GLU A 183 -13.68 9.06 6.43
CA GLU A 183 -13.97 7.85 7.22
C GLU A 183 -12.73 6.98 7.45
N LEU A 184 -11.82 6.84 6.47
CA LEU A 184 -10.53 6.17 6.69
C LEU A 184 -9.68 6.90 7.74
N ILE A 185 -9.63 8.24 7.66
CA ILE A 185 -8.89 9.06 8.62
C ILE A 185 -9.46 8.86 10.03
N ARG A 186 -10.79 8.88 10.18
CA ARG A 186 -11.46 8.60 11.47
C ARG A 186 -11.16 7.18 11.95
N PHE A 187 -11.25 6.21 11.05
CA PHE A 187 -11.03 4.81 11.35
C PHE A 187 -9.62 4.58 11.92
N PHE A 188 -8.59 5.16 11.32
CA PHE A 188 -7.21 5.01 11.80
C PHE A 188 -6.86 5.87 13.02
N ASN A 189 -7.59 6.96 13.27
CA ASN A 189 -7.40 7.78 14.47
C ASN A 189 -8.14 7.21 15.71
N ASN A 190 -9.29 6.55 15.53
CA ASN A 190 -10.13 6.03 16.62
C ASN A 190 -9.83 4.58 16.98
N SER A 191 -9.39 3.78 16.00
CA SER A 191 -8.81 2.48 16.31
C SER A 191 -7.48 2.74 17.00
N THR A 192 -7.18 2.03 18.07
CA THR A 192 -5.85 2.01 18.68
C THR A 192 -4.84 1.43 17.68
N VAL A 193 -4.50 2.19 16.63
CA VAL A 193 -3.42 1.87 15.70
C VAL A 193 -2.16 2.22 16.46
N ILE A 194 -1.55 1.19 17.05
CA ILE A 194 -0.32 1.37 17.80
C ILE A 194 0.80 1.60 16.79
N PHE A 195 1.10 2.86 16.54
CA PHE A 195 2.39 3.30 16.01
C PHE A 195 3.42 2.92 17.08
N TYR A 196 4.23 1.91 16.79
CA TYR A 196 5.36 1.49 17.64
C TYR A 196 6.65 2.01 17.03
#